data_AF-A0A5K3FKE6-F1
#
_entry.id   AF-A0A5K3FKE6-F1
#
_cell.length_a   1.000
_cell.length_b   1.000
_cell.length_c   1.000
_cell.angle_alpha   90.00
_cell.angle_beta   90.00
_cell.angle_gamma   90.00
#
_symmetry.space_group_name_H-M   'P 1'
#
loop_
_entity.id
_entity.type
_entity.pdbx_description
1 polymer ?
#
loop_
_entity_poly.entity_id
_entity_poly.type
_entity_poly.pdbx_seq_one_letter_code
_entity_poly.pdbx_strand_id
1 'polypeptide(L)'
;MNENACEYRKFMEVKSKCRTSQMANRKRVGGKQASKFEVERNLLAQYEAAFKALEELLGEKDVDKIVDIFKKNEAEISRTLEYVNVNNSECSKIEEEIHLIEAEKVQALKEIDLQACSFQDQIMQLNEEHKRVMRDSAALMKSLNASKRCVDLYLKNAKAMFSLMNYEPDSELDFDLMTAENVEGIVRALEQRVDHLVNMFLVTKCKQATDRPSSVATEAEGSLPTDSALSEDAATVGTVDDTDDLPSVGEINDEISVDSGNISQPISETQLRMYF
;
A
#
# COMPACT_ATOMS: atom_id res chain seq x y z
N MET A 1 -52.79 -6.43 23.21
CA MET A 1 -52.64 -7.37 24.35
C MET A 1 -53.75 -8.39 24.23
N ASN A 2 -53.44 -9.66 24.00
CA ASN A 2 -54.41 -10.70 23.62
C ASN A 2 -55.25 -11.16 24.83
N GLU A 3 -56.54 -10.83 24.83
CA GLU A 3 -57.54 -11.30 25.82
C GLU A 3 -57.56 -12.84 25.90
N ASN A 4 -57.39 -13.53 24.77
CA ASN A 4 -57.32 -14.99 24.69
C ASN A 4 -56.18 -15.62 25.51
N ALA A 5 -55.05 -14.91 25.66
CA ALA A 5 -53.91 -15.40 26.45
C ALA A 5 -54.16 -15.27 27.97
N CYS A 6 -55.05 -14.35 28.38
CA CYS A 6 -55.47 -14.19 29.76
C CYS A 6 -56.47 -15.29 30.17
N GLU A 7 -57.39 -15.63 29.28
CA GLU A 7 -58.42 -16.66 29.51
C GLU A 7 -57.84 -18.07 29.56
N TYR A 8 -56.89 -18.41 28.67
CA TYR A 8 -56.18 -19.69 28.73
C TYR A 8 -55.40 -19.87 30.05
N ARG A 9 -54.80 -18.78 30.55
CA ARG A 9 -54.07 -18.78 31.83
C ARG A 9 -55.00 -19.03 33.00
N LYS A 10 -56.19 -18.42 33.00
CA LYS A 10 -57.26 -18.67 33.99
C LYS A 10 -57.73 -20.13 33.94
N PHE A 11 -57.92 -20.71 32.76
CA PHE A 11 -58.29 -22.12 32.61
C PHE A 11 -57.22 -23.07 33.16
N MET A 12 -55.94 -22.81 32.87
CA MET A 12 -54.82 -23.61 33.40
C MET A 12 -54.70 -23.50 34.92
N GLU A 13 -55.02 -22.34 35.49
CA GLU A 13 -55.11 -22.14 36.94
C GLU A 13 -56.27 -22.93 37.58
N VAL A 14 -57.43 -22.98 36.94
CA VAL A 14 -58.58 -23.78 37.41
C VAL A 14 -58.26 -25.28 37.33
N LYS A 15 -57.60 -25.72 36.26
CA LYS A 15 -57.16 -27.11 36.07
C LYS A 15 -56.14 -27.52 37.13
N SER A 16 -55.17 -26.67 37.46
CA SER A 16 -54.18 -26.95 38.51
C SER A 16 -54.82 -27.00 39.90
N LYS A 17 -55.73 -26.05 40.21
CA LYS A 17 -56.49 -26.03 41.48
C LYS A 17 -57.40 -27.25 41.64
N CYS A 18 -58.04 -27.74 40.58
CA CYS A 18 -58.84 -28.98 40.61
C CYS A 18 -57.99 -30.22 40.91
N ARG A 19 -56.78 -30.31 40.32
CA ARG A 19 -55.86 -31.44 40.53
C ARG A 19 -55.34 -31.49 41.98
N THR A 20 -55.07 -30.33 42.58
CA THR A 20 -54.66 -30.20 43.98
C THR A 20 -55.82 -30.50 44.95
N SER A 21 -57.04 -30.08 44.61
CA SER A 21 -58.27 -30.40 45.36
C SER A 21 -58.58 -31.90 45.38
N GLN A 22 -58.44 -32.60 44.26
CA GLN A 22 -58.60 -34.05 44.18
C GLN A 22 -57.59 -34.80 45.06
N MET A 23 -56.33 -34.35 45.12
CA MET A 23 -55.32 -34.95 46.00
C MET A 23 -55.55 -34.63 47.48
N ALA A 24 -56.01 -33.43 47.81
CA ALA A 24 -56.35 -33.03 49.17
C ALA A 24 -57.59 -33.78 49.70
N ASN A 25 -58.59 -34.01 48.86
CA ASN A 25 -59.79 -34.76 49.23
C ASN A 25 -59.51 -36.25 49.40
N ARG A 26 -58.59 -36.85 48.62
CA ARG A 26 -58.18 -38.26 48.84
C ARG A 26 -57.47 -38.49 50.18
N LYS A 27 -56.76 -37.50 50.72
CA LYS A 27 -56.10 -37.60 52.05
C LYS A 27 -57.04 -37.37 53.24
N ARG A 28 -58.17 -36.66 53.07
CA ARG A 28 -59.15 -36.39 54.14
C ARG A 28 -60.17 -37.51 54.36
N VAL A 29 -60.31 -38.44 53.41
CA VAL A 29 -61.21 -39.60 53.49
C VAL A 29 -60.61 -40.75 54.33
N GLY A 30 -59.41 -40.56 54.90
CA GLY A 30 -58.80 -41.50 55.87
C GLY A 30 -59.42 -41.48 57.28
N GLY A 31 -60.46 -40.68 57.55
CA GLY A 31 -60.99 -40.54 58.91
C GLY A 31 -62.51 -40.45 59.06
N LYS A 32 -63.28 -40.38 57.98
CA LYS A 32 -64.75 -40.44 58.04
C LYS A 32 -65.25 -41.25 56.86
N GLN A 33 -66.01 -42.28 57.18
CA GLN A 33 -66.66 -43.20 56.25
C GLN A 33 -67.77 -42.45 55.50
N ALA A 34 -67.38 -41.52 54.62
CA ALA A 34 -68.28 -41.03 53.58
C ALA A 34 -68.69 -42.25 52.76
N SER A 35 -69.98 -42.53 52.70
CA SER A 35 -70.50 -43.62 51.87
C SER A 35 -69.98 -43.43 50.43
N LYS A 36 -69.67 -44.51 49.71
CA LYS A 36 -69.17 -44.43 48.31
C LYS A 36 -70.00 -43.45 47.46
N PHE A 37 -71.31 -43.41 47.72
CA PHE A 37 -72.28 -42.50 47.11
C PHE A 37 -71.97 -41.00 47.29
N GLU A 38 -71.46 -40.60 48.45
CA GLU A 38 -71.18 -39.19 48.75
C GLU A 38 -69.90 -38.71 48.05
N VAL A 39 -68.93 -39.62 47.87
CA VAL A 39 -67.71 -39.39 47.08
C VAL A 39 -68.05 -39.31 45.59
N GLU A 40 -68.88 -40.23 45.08
CA GLU A 40 -69.35 -40.24 43.68
C GLU A 40 -70.20 -39.00 43.35
N ARG A 41 -71.08 -38.57 44.26
CA ARG A 41 -71.88 -37.35 44.09
C ARG A 41 -71.03 -36.09 44.02
N ASN A 42 -70.03 -35.96 44.89
CA ASN A 42 -69.11 -34.83 44.86
C ASN A 42 -68.25 -34.81 43.59
N LEU A 43 -67.92 -35.98 43.04
CA LEU A 43 -67.22 -36.11 41.78
C LEU A 43 -68.10 -35.70 40.59
N LEU A 44 -69.36 -36.13 40.57
CA LEU A 44 -70.37 -35.71 39.58
C LEU A 44 -70.57 -34.20 39.58
N ALA A 45 -70.68 -33.57 40.75
CA ALA A 45 -70.81 -32.12 40.85
C ALA A 45 -69.58 -31.36 40.29
N GLN A 46 -68.37 -31.93 40.46
CA GLN A 46 -67.15 -31.36 39.87
C GLN A 46 -67.13 -31.49 38.34
N TYR A 47 -67.56 -32.64 37.81
CA TYR A 47 -67.67 -32.83 36.37
C TYR A 47 -68.74 -31.92 35.76
N GLU A 48 -69.88 -31.76 36.41
CA GLU A 48 -70.95 -30.86 35.96
C GLU A 48 -70.49 -29.39 35.95
N ALA A 49 -69.76 -28.96 36.98
CA ALA A 49 -69.16 -27.63 37.03
C ALA A 49 -68.12 -27.43 35.90
N ALA A 50 -67.31 -28.46 35.60
CA ALA A 50 -66.35 -28.42 34.51
C ALA A 50 -67.02 -28.38 33.13
N PHE A 51 -68.13 -29.11 32.94
CA PHE A 51 -68.91 -29.07 31.70
C PHE A 51 -69.57 -27.71 31.49
N LYS A 52 -70.15 -27.10 32.53
CA LYS A 52 -70.69 -25.73 32.42
C LYS A 52 -69.62 -24.71 32.04
N ALA A 53 -68.42 -24.82 32.63
CA ALA A 53 -67.31 -23.94 32.26
C ALA A 53 -66.84 -24.16 30.81
N LEU A 54 -66.85 -25.41 30.32
CA LEU A 54 -66.55 -25.72 28.91
C LEU A 54 -67.63 -25.20 27.96
N GLU A 55 -68.89 -25.33 28.34
CA GLU A 55 -70.04 -24.80 27.60
C GLU A 55 -69.97 -23.27 27.47
N GLU A 56 -69.64 -22.57 28.56
CA GLU A 56 -69.45 -21.11 28.55
C GLU A 56 -68.28 -20.68 27.67
N LEU A 57 -67.18 -21.44 27.64
CA LEU A 57 -65.97 -21.11 26.88
C LEU A 57 -66.13 -21.40 25.38
N LEU A 58 -66.79 -22.51 25.04
CA LEU A 58 -66.90 -23.00 23.66
C LEU A 58 -68.21 -22.60 23.00
N GLY A 59 -69.21 -22.16 23.78
CA GLY A 59 -70.55 -21.83 23.31
C GLY A 59 -71.38 -23.05 22.87
N GLU A 60 -70.92 -24.27 23.15
CA GLU A 60 -71.52 -25.52 22.70
C GLU A 60 -71.89 -26.40 23.89
N LYS A 61 -73.10 -26.99 23.85
CA LYS A 61 -73.64 -27.85 24.94
C LYS A 61 -73.49 -29.34 24.66
N ASP A 62 -73.30 -29.68 23.39
CA ASP A 62 -73.18 -31.05 22.92
C ASP A 62 -71.77 -31.58 23.21
N VAL A 63 -71.70 -32.61 24.05
CA VAL A 63 -70.44 -33.22 24.50
C VAL A 63 -69.64 -33.76 23.32
N ASP A 64 -70.29 -34.35 22.33
CA ASP A 64 -69.60 -34.93 21.17
C ASP A 64 -68.96 -33.83 20.33
N LYS A 65 -69.67 -32.71 20.13
CA LYS A 65 -69.12 -31.55 19.43
C LYS A 65 -68.01 -30.86 20.21
N ILE A 66 -68.11 -30.76 21.53
CA ILE A 66 -67.02 -30.23 22.39
C ILE A 66 -65.75 -31.08 22.20
N VAL A 67 -65.88 -32.41 22.16
CA VAL A 67 -64.77 -33.32 21.92
C VAL A 67 -64.18 -33.13 20.52
N ASP A 68 -65.01 -32.97 19.49
CA ASP A 68 -64.54 -32.73 18.12
C ASP A 68 -63.83 -31.37 17.97
N ILE A 69 -64.32 -30.31 18.61
CA ILE A 69 -63.63 -29.01 18.68
C ILE A 69 -62.27 -29.18 19.36
N PHE A 70 -62.20 -29.93 20.46
CA PHE A 70 -60.94 -30.19 21.14
C PHE A 70 -59.93 -30.92 20.26
N LYS A 71 -60.34 -31.99 19.57
CA LYS A 71 -59.48 -32.74 18.65
C LYS A 71 -58.98 -31.85 17.51
N LYS A 72 -59.86 -31.02 16.94
CA LYS A 72 -59.49 -30.10 15.87
C LYS A 72 -58.47 -29.05 16.35
N ASN A 73 -58.71 -28.45 17.51
CA ASN A 73 -57.81 -27.47 18.11
C ASN A 73 -56.47 -28.10 18.49
N GLU A 74 -56.45 -29.33 19.02
CA GLU A 74 -55.20 -30.05 19.32
C GLU A 74 -54.38 -30.33 18.05
N ALA A 75 -55.04 -30.73 16.96
CA ALA A 75 -54.38 -30.93 15.67
C ALA A 75 -53.81 -29.62 15.10
N GLU A 76 -54.57 -28.52 15.22
CA GLU A 76 -54.13 -27.19 14.78
C GLU A 76 -52.96 -26.65 15.61
N ILE A 77 -53.01 -26.80 16.93
CA ILE A 77 -51.91 -26.44 17.83
C ILE A 77 -50.67 -27.27 17.50
N SER A 78 -50.81 -28.58 17.30
CA SER A 78 -49.70 -29.48 16.96
C SER A 78 -49.03 -29.07 15.65
N ARG A 79 -49.82 -28.79 14.60
CA ARG A 79 -49.30 -28.30 13.32
C ARG A 79 -48.60 -26.94 13.47
N THR A 80 -49.16 -26.04 14.27
CA THR A 80 -48.58 -24.72 14.51
C THR A 80 -47.24 -24.83 15.23
N LEU A 81 -47.13 -25.71 16.23
CA LEU A 81 -45.89 -25.98 16.93
C LEU A 81 -44.83 -26.56 15.99
N GLU A 82 -45.22 -27.49 15.11
CA GLU A 82 -44.33 -28.05 14.11
C GLU A 82 -43.80 -26.97 13.15
N TYR A 83 -44.69 -26.11 12.65
CA TYR A 83 -44.30 -24.97 11.81
C TYR A 83 -43.33 -24.02 12.52
N VAL A 84 -43.64 -23.62 13.76
CA VAL A 84 -42.77 -22.74 14.56
C VAL A 84 -41.41 -23.37 14.80
N ASN A 85 -41.36 -24.68 15.05
CA ASN A 85 -40.10 -25.38 15.27
C ASN A 85 -39.24 -25.43 14.00
N VAL A 86 -39.85 -25.71 12.84
CA VAL A 86 -39.16 -25.66 11.55
C VAL A 86 -38.65 -24.25 11.27
N ASN A 87 -39.49 -23.23 11.44
CA ASN A 87 -39.12 -21.84 11.19
C ASN A 87 -38.01 -21.35 12.13
N ASN A 88 -38.03 -21.75 13.41
CA ASN A 88 -36.93 -21.46 14.34
C ASN A 88 -35.62 -22.14 13.91
N SER A 89 -35.70 -23.37 13.38
CA SER A 89 -34.51 -24.05 12.87
C SER A 89 -33.93 -23.33 11.64
N GLU A 90 -34.78 -22.79 10.77
CA GLU A 90 -34.36 -22.00 9.60
C GLU A 90 -33.78 -20.65 10.03
N CYS A 91 -34.41 -19.95 10.97
CA CYS A 91 -33.86 -18.72 11.54
C CYS A 91 -32.47 -18.94 12.14
N SER A 92 -32.27 -20.03 12.89
CA SER A 92 -30.96 -20.36 13.47
C SER A 92 -29.89 -20.57 12.39
N LYS A 93 -30.23 -21.24 11.28
CA LYS A 93 -29.30 -21.44 10.15
C LYS A 93 -28.95 -20.13 9.47
N ILE A 94 -29.94 -19.27 9.25
CA ILE A 94 -29.72 -17.95 8.64
C ILE A 94 -28.83 -17.09 9.55
N GLU A 95 -29.02 -17.16 10.86
CA GLU A 95 -28.19 -16.43 11.84
C GLU A 95 -26.74 -16.91 11.84
N GLU A 96 -26.52 -18.23 11.73
CA GLU A 96 -25.17 -18.81 11.53
C GLU A 96 -24.53 -18.36 10.20
N GLU A 97 -25.29 -18.34 9.11
CA GLU A 97 -24.81 -17.85 7.81
C GLU A 97 -24.45 -16.36 7.85
N ILE A 98 -25.26 -15.52 8.51
CA ILE A 98 -24.95 -14.10 8.71
C ILE A 98 -23.64 -13.94 9.46
N HIS A 99 -23.45 -14.67 10.56
CA HIS A 99 -22.21 -14.59 11.34
C HIS A 99 -20.98 -15.05 10.54
N LEU A 100 -21.12 -16.08 9.71
CA LEU A 100 -20.06 -16.53 8.82
C LEU A 100 -19.68 -15.42 7.83
N ILE A 101 -20.67 -14.84 7.15
CA ILE A 101 -20.47 -13.77 6.16
C ILE A 101 -19.85 -12.53 6.81
N GLU A 102 -20.29 -12.16 8.02
CA GLU A 102 -19.71 -11.06 8.77
C GLU A 102 -18.23 -11.30 9.12
N ALA A 103 -17.89 -12.52 9.53
CA ALA A 103 -16.51 -12.90 9.81
C ALA A 103 -15.64 -12.85 8.55
N GLU A 104 -16.12 -13.40 7.44
CA GLU A 104 -15.45 -13.36 6.14
C GLU A 104 -15.24 -11.92 5.66
N LYS A 105 -16.26 -11.06 5.79
CA LYS A 105 -16.15 -9.63 5.45
C LYS A 105 -15.08 -8.92 6.28
N VAL A 106 -15.06 -9.15 7.59
CA VAL A 106 -14.05 -8.55 8.48
C VAL A 106 -12.65 -9.04 8.11
N GLN A 107 -12.49 -10.32 7.76
CA GLN A 107 -11.20 -10.85 7.31
C GLN A 107 -10.77 -10.23 5.98
N ALA A 108 -11.66 -10.17 4.99
CA ALA A 108 -11.37 -9.58 3.69
C ALA A 108 -10.96 -8.10 3.80
N LEU A 109 -11.64 -7.33 4.64
CA LEU A 109 -11.26 -5.92 4.90
C LEU A 109 -9.87 -5.79 5.50
N LYS A 110 -9.51 -6.66 6.46
CA LYS A 110 -8.15 -6.67 7.03
C LYS A 110 -7.09 -7.03 5.99
N GLU A 111 -7.38 -7.96 5.11
CA GLU A 111 -6.46 -8.35 4.02
C GLU A 111 -6.26 -7.19 3.02
N ILE A 112 -7.34 -6.49 2.66
CA ILE A 112 -7.28 -5.28 1.81
C ILE A 112 -6.42 -4.20 2.48
N ASP A 113 -6.64 -3.92 3.77
CA ASP A 113 -5.86 -2.91 4.49
C ASP A 113 -4.37 -3.27 4.53
N LEU A 114 -4.05 -4.54 4.79
CA LEU A 114 -2.67 -5.01 4.83
C LEU A 114 -1.99 -4.92 3.45
N GLN A 115 -2.73 -5.25 2.38
CA GLN A 115 -2.25 -5.07 1.01
C GLN A 115 -2.06 -3.59 0.66
N ALA A 116 -2.98 -2.72 1.06
CA ALA A 116 -2.87 -1.28 0.84
C ALA A 116 -1.61 -0.70 1.49
N CYS A 117 -1.31 -1.08 2.74
CA CYS A 117 -0.06 -0.72 3.39
C CYS A 117 1.16 -1.24 2.62
N SER A 118 1.15 -2.50 2.17
CA SER A 118 2.26 -3.06 1.39
C SER A 118 2.48 -2.33 0.06
N PHE A 119 1.39 -1.98 -0.66
CA PHE A 119 1.49 -1.21 -1.90
C PHE A 119 2.03 0.19 -1.64
N GLN A 120 1.62 0.85 -0.56
CA GLN A 120 2.14 2.15 -0.18
C GLN A 120 3.66 2.09 0.09
N ASP A 121 4.12 1.06 0.81
CA ASP A 121 5.56 0.86 1.07
C ASP A 121 6.35 0.63 -0.23
N GLN A 122 5.82 -0.19 -1.16
CA GLN A 122 6.44 -0.42 -2.46
C GLN A 122 6.53 0.86 -3.29
N ILE A 123 5.48 1.68 -3.30
CA ILE A 123 5.46 2.98 -3.98
C ILE A 123 6.51 3.92 -3.37
N MET A 124 6.64 3.94 -2.04
CA MET A 124 7.67 4.74 -1.37
C MET A 124 9.09 4.29 -1.73
N GLN A 125 9.33 2.98 -1.77
CA GLN A 125 10.63 2.43 -2.18
C GLN A 125 10.98 2.78 -3.63
N LEU A 126 10.03 2.59 -4.55
CA LEU A 126 10.20 2.95 -5.96
C LEU A 126 10.47 4.45 -6.15
N ASN A 127 9.78 5.31 -5.41
CA ASN A 127 10.02 6.75 -5.45
C ASN A 127 11.43 7.12 -4.96
N GLU A 128 11.93 6.48 -3.91
CA GLU A 128 13.28 6.73 -3.41
C GLU A 128 14.36 6.21 -4.38
N GLU A 129 14.13 5.04 -4.99
CA GLU A 129 14.99 4.51 -6.05
C GLU A 129 15.01 5.44 -7.26
N HIS A 130 13.85 5.92 -7.70
CA HIS A 130 13.75 6.87 -8.80
C HIS A 130 14.52 8.17 -8.50
N LYS A 131 14.35 8.74 -7.30
CA LYS A 131 15.11 9.93 -6.88
C LYS A 131 16.62 9.69 -6.89
N ARG A 132 17.07 8.51 -6.45
CA ARG A 132 18.48 8.13 -6.49
C ARG A 132 19.00 8.05 -7.91
N VAL A 133 18.30 7.32 -8.78
CA VAL A 133 18.67 7.18 -10.20
C VAL A 133 18.72 8.54 -10.89
N MET A 134 17.79 9.45 -10.60
CA MET A 134 17.79 10.80 -11.17
C MET A 134 19.00 11.62 -10.69
N ARG A 135 19.36 11.53 -9.40
CA ARG A 135 20.57 12.18 -8.87
C ARG A 135 21.83 11.63 -9.51
N ASP A 136 21.95 10.31 -9.62
CA ASP A 136 23.10 9.64 -10.21
C ASP A 136 23.23 9.95 -11.70
N SER A 137 22.12 9.95 -12.45
CA SER A 137 22.07 10.35 -13.86
C SER A 137 22.53 11.80 -14.05
N ALA A 138 22.07 12.73 -13.21
CA ALA A 138 22.50 14.12 -13.26
C ALA A 138 24.00 14.28 -12.95
N ALA A 139 24.52 13.53 -11.98
CA ALA A 139 25.95 13.50 -11.66
C ALA A 139 26.78 12.94 -12.81
N LEU A 140 26.33 11.83 -13.41
CA LEU A 140 26.98 11.19 -14.55
C LEU A 140 26.99 12.13 -15.77
N MET A 141 25.89 12.84 -16.04
CA MET A 141 25.79 13.81 -17.11
C MET A 141 26.75 14.98 -16.90
N LYS A 142 26.89 15.48 -15.67
CA LYS A 142 27.90 16.51 -15.33
C LYS A 142 29.32 16.00 -15.58
N SER A 143 29.63 14.78 -15.13
CA SER A 143 30.93 14.15 -15.34
C SER A 143 31.25 13.97 -16.84
N LEU A 144 30.28 13.48 -17.61
CA LEU A 144 30.40 13.32 -19.06
C LEU A 144 30.69 14.65 -19.76
N ASN A 145 29.95 15.70 -19.40
CA ASN A 145 30.18 17.03 -19.98
C ASN A 145 31.54 17.63 -19.60
N ALA A 146 32.01 17.40 -18.36
CA ALA A 146 33.35 17.79 -17.95
C ALA A 146 34.42 17.03 -18.75
N SER A 147 34.27 15.72 -18.91
CA SER A 147 35.19 14.89 -19.69
C SER A 147 35.25 15.32 -21.17
N LYS A 148 34.10 15.63 -21.78
CA LYS A 148 34.04 16.14 -23.16
C LYS A 148 34.86 17.42 -23.31
N ARG A 149 34.69 18.38 -22.39
CA ARG A 149 35.47 19.63 -22.39
C ARG A 149 36.97 19.39 -22.25
N CYS A 150 37.39 18.43 -21.42
CA CYS A 150 38.80 18.06 -21.28
C CYS A 150 39.35 17.50 -22.60
N VAL A 151 38.64 16.59 -23.25
CA VAL A 151 39.04 16.03 -24.55
C VAL A 151 39.14 17.12 -25.61
N ASP A 152 38.17 18.02 -25.70
CA ASP A 152 38.20 19.16 -26.62
C ASP A 152 39.45 20.04 -26.40
N LEU A 153 39.82 20.25 -25.13
CA LEU A 153 41.01 21.03 -24.78
C LEU A 153 42.31 20.32 -25.17
N TYR A 154 42.42 19.02 -24.88
CA TYR A 154 43.58 18.21 -25.28
C TYR A 154 43.76 18.23 -26.79
N LEU A 155 42.69 18.11 -27.55
CA LEU A 155 42.74 18.16 -29.00
C LEU A 155 43.20 19.53 -29.52
N LYS A 156 42.64 20.63 -28.99
CA LYS A 156 43.08 21.99 -29.35
C LYS A 156 44.57 22.18 -29.09
N ASN A 157 45.06 21.69 -27.95
CA ASN A 157 46.48 21.76 -27.61
C ASN A 157 47.34 20.87 -28.52
N ALA A 158 46.87 19.66 -28.85
CA ALA A 158 47.56 18.77 -29.78
C ALA A 158 47.67 19.39 -31.18
N LYS A 159 46.57 19.96 -31.72
CA LYS A 159 46.58 20.73 -32.97
C LYS A 159 47.62 21.85 -32.93
N ALA A 160 47.63 22.64 -31.86
CA ALA A 160 48.59 23.73 -31.69
C ALA A 160 50.06 23.24 -31.64
N MET A 161 50.34 22.12 -30.97
CA MET A 161 51.67 21.54 -30.92
C MET A 161 52.12 21.00 -32.29
N PHE A 162 51.23 20.34 -33.04
CA PHE A 162 51.54 19.91 -34.40
C PHE A 162 51.86 21.10 -35.31
N SER A 163 51.08 22.18 -35.23
CA SER A 163 51.38 23.43 -35.93
C SER A 163 52.75 24.01 -35.53
N LEU A 164 53.08 24.06 -34.24
CA LEU A 164 54.37 24.56 -33.76
C LEU A 164 55.56 23.73 -34.28
N MET A 165 55.38 22.42 -34.40
CA MET A 165 56.39 21.50 -34.90
C MET A 165 56.49 21.46 -36.43
N ASN A 166 55.68 22.27 -37.14
CA ASN A 166 55.48 22.21 -38.59
C ASN A 166 55.30 20.76 -39.07
N TYR A 167 54.52 19.99 -38.32
CA TYR A 167 54.22 18.59 -38.62
C TYR A 167 52.78 18.50 -39.11
N GLU A 168 52.62 18.00 -40.33
CA GLU A 168 51.32 17.68 -40.88
C GLU A 168 51.06 16.19 -40.60
N PRO A 169 50.11 15.85 -39.72
CA PRO A 169 49.77 14.46 -39.41
C PRO A 169 49.18 13.76 -40.65
N ASP A 170 49.33 12.44 -40.72
CA ASP A 170 48.80 11.62 -41.83
C ASP A 170 47.32 11.88 -42.07
N SER A 171 46.89 11.83 -43.34
CA SER A 171 45.51 12.15 -43.76
C SER A 171 44.43 11.23 -43.16
N GLU A 172 44.81 10.15 -42.49
CA GLU A 172 43.93 9.22 -41.79
C GLU A 172 43.59 9.67 -40.36
N LEU A 173 44.36 10.61 -39.80
CA LEU A 173 44.15 11.20 -38.48
C LEU A 173 43.21 12.40 -38.59
N ASP A 174 41.91 12.13 -38.51
CA ASP A 174 40.88 13.17 -38.55
C ASP A 174 40.75 13.83 -37.17
N PHE A 175 41.37 14.98 -36.99
CA PHE A 175 41.28 15.71 -35.73
C PHE A 175 39.87 16.23 -35.41
N ASP A 176 38.91 16.17 -36.32
CA ASP A 176 37.54 16.62 -36.09
C ASP A 176 36.63 15.44 -35.65
N LEU A 177 37.13 14.20 -35.67
CA LEU A 177 36.39 13.01 -35.24
C LEU A 177 36.76 12.56 -33.81
N MET A 178 35.77 12.56 -32.90
CA MET A 178 35.96 12.29 -31.47
C MET A 178 35.71 10.82 -31.09
N THR A 179 36.52 9.90 -31.60
CA THR A 179 36.52 8.49 -31.14
C THR A 179 37.73 8.22 -30.22
N ALA A 180 37.60 7.27 -29.28
CA ALA A 180 38.67 6.92 -28.36
C ALA A 180 39.96 6.48 -29.10
N GLU A 181 39.78 5.68 -30.15
CA GLU A 181 40.86 5.20 -31.02
C GLU A 181 41.58 6.37 -31.72
N ASN A 182 40.83 7.40 -32.15
CA ASN A 182 41.41 8.54 -32.84
C ASN A 182 42.16 9.47 -31.89
N VAL A 183 41.63 9.74 -30.68
CA VAL A 183 42.34 10.53 -29.66
C VAL A 183 43.65 9.86 -29.26
N GLU A 184 43.64 8.54 -29.07
CA GLU A 184 44.85 7.76 -28.78
C GLU A 184 45.88 7.82 -29.92
N GLY A 185 45.41 7.73 -31.17
CA GLY A 185 46.25 7.91 -32.36
C GLY A 185 46.93 9.28 -32.42
N ILE A 186 46.16 10.35 -32.13
CA ILE A 186 46.66 11.74 -32.12
C ILE A 186 47.77 11.91 -31.08
N VAL A 187 47.53 11.44 -29.85
CA VAL A 187 48.51 11.55 -28.76
C VAL A 187 49.78 10.75 -29.08
N ARG A 188 49.63 9.53 -29.59
CA ARG A 188 50.78 8.69 -29.99
C ARG A 188 51.62 9.33 -31.09
N ALA A 189 50.99 9.92 -32.10
CA ALA A 189 51.70 10.61 -33.18
C ALA A 189 52.47 11.84 -32.65
N LEU A 190 51.88 12.56 -31.69
CA LEU A 190 52.50 13.70 -31.03
C LEU A 190 53.75 13.25 -30.23
N GLU A 191 53.62 12.21 -29.42
CA GLU A 191 54.72 11.62 -28.65
C GLU A 191 55.89 11.21 -29.54
N GLN A 192 55.60 10.46 -30.62
CA GLN A 192 56.63 10.03 -31.58
C GLN A 192 57.35 11.22 -32.23
N ARG A 193 56.62 12.29 -32.56
CA ARG A 193 57.21 13.49 -33.18
C ARG A 193 58.09 14.27 -32.21
N VAL A 194 57.65 14.42 -30.96
CA VAL A 194 58.42 15.05 -29.89
C VAL A 194 59.71 14.27 -29.65
N ASP A 195 59.62 12.95 -29.51
CA ASP A 195 60.80 12.09 -29.34
C ASP A 195 61.77 12.20 -30.51
N HIS A 196 61.26 12.26 -31.74
CA HIS A 196 62.10 12.45 -32.92
C HIS A 196 62.83 13.80 -32.90
N LEU A 197 62.15 14.89 -32.53
CA LEU A 197 62.75 16.23 -32.40
C LEU A 197 63.80 16.27 -31.30
N VAL A 198 63.53 15.68 -30.14
CA VAL A 198 64.47 15.58 -29.02
C VAL A 198 65.72 14.82 -29.43
N ASN A 199 65.57 13.67 -30.08
CA ASN A 199 66.69 12.88 -30.57
C ASN A 199 67.53 13.63 -31.62
N MET A 200 66.88 14.33 -32.56
CA MET A 200 67.58 15.19 -33.52
C MET A 200 68.35 16.31 -32.82
N PHE A 201 67.75 16.97 -31.83
CA PHE A 201 68.41 18.02 -31.06
C PHE A 201 69.65 17.48 -30.32
N LEU A 202 69.53 16.33 -29.64
CA LEU A 202 70.65 15.68 -28.95
C LEU A 202 71.78 15.34 -29.92
N VAL A 203 71.47 14.72 -31.06
CA VAL A 203 72.46 14.39 -32.09
C VAL A 203 73.14 15.65 -32.63
N THR A 204 72.39 16.73 -32.84
CA THR A 204 72.95 17.99 -33.36
C THR A 204 73.84 18.67 -32.32
N LYS A 205 73.48 18.62 -31.03
CA LYS A 205 74.32 19.09 -29.93
C LYS A 205 75.60 18.27 -29.77
N CYS A 206 75.52 16.95 -29.88
CA CYS A 206 76.70 16.09 -29.89
C CYS A 206 77.62 16.39 -31.08
N LYS A 207 77.07 16.59 -32.29
CA LYS A 207 77.84 16.97 -33.48
C LYS A 207 78.55 18.32 -33.33
N GLN A 208 77.87 19.34 -32.78
CA GLN A 208 78.47 20.65 -32.47
C GLN A 208 79.58 20.57 -31.41
N ALA A 209 79.55 19.58 -30.51
CA ALA A 209 80.64 19.34 -29.56
C ALA A 209 81.86 18.67 -30.22
N THR A 210 81.67 17.86 -31.27
CA THR A 210 82.75 17.23 -32.05
C THR A 210 83.35 18.11 -33.15
N ASP A 211 82.64 19.11 -33.68
CA ASP A 211 83.13 20.03 -34.72
C ASP A 211 83.89 21.26 -34.17
N ARG A 212 84.15 21.32 -32.87
CA ARG A 212 85.04 22.34 -32.29
C ARG A 212 86.49 21.85 -32.40
N PRO A 213 87.36 22.46 -33.24
CA PRO A 213 88.77 22.12 -33.21
C PRO A 213 89.34 22.48 -31.84
N SER A 214 90.04 21.52 -31.24
CA SER A 214 90.87 21.75 -30.06
C SER A 214 91.97 22.75 -30.42
N SER A 215 91.81 23.99 -29.98
CA SER A 215 92.93 24.90 -29.73
C SER A 215 92.75 25.53 -28.34
N VAL A 216 93.60 25.06 -27.41
CA VAL A 216 93.98 25.72 -26.15
C VAL A 216 94.42 27.16 -26.45
N ALA A 217 94.17 28.23 -25.69
CA ALA A 217 93.39 28.56 -24.49
C ALA A 217 93.27 30.10 -24.45
N THR A 218 92.21 30.66 -23.84
CA THR A 218 92.34 31.77 -22.86
C THR A 218 91.07 31.85 -22.01
N GLU A 219 91.28 32.08 -20.73
CA GLU A 219 90.31 32.17 -19.64
C GLU A 219 89.27 33.28 -19.87
N ALA A 220 88.02 33.00 -19.52
CA ALA A 220 87.09 33.99 -18.98
C ALA A 220 86.00 33.24 -18.20
N GLU A 221 86.12 33.29 -16.88
CA GLU A 221 85.04 32.99 -15.95
C GLU A 221 83.80 33.83 -16.29
N GLY A 222 82.65 33.18 -16.41
CA GLY A 222 81.36 33.82 -16.62
C GLY A 222 80.31 32.99 -15.91
N SER A 223 79.99 33.42 -14.69
CA SER A 223 79.13 32.78 -13.71
C SER A 223 77.76 32.36 -14.24
N LEU A 224 77.36 31.14 -13.86
CA LEU A 224 75.97 30.70 -13.74
C LEU A 224 75.16 31.73 -12.94
N PRO A 225 73.98 32.17 -13.42
CA PRO A 225 72.90 32.53 -12.53
C PRO A 225 72.07 31.28 -12.27
N THR A 226 72.35 30.61 -11.15
CA THR A 226 71.30 29.93 -10.40
C THR A 226 70.39 31.01 -9.85
N ASP A 227 69.15 31.08 -10.32
CA ASP A 227 68.10 31.77 -9.57
C ASP A 227 67.06 30.73 -9.14
N SER A 228 67.35 30.14 -7.98
CA SER A 228 66.30 29.63 -7.11
C SER A 228 65.84 30.81 -6.27
N ALA A 229 64.66 31.33 -6.59
CA ALA A 229 63.89 32.17 -5.67
C ALA A 229 62.46 31.62 -5.62
N LEU A 230 62.27 30.68 -4.68
CA LEU A 230 61.01 30.58 -3.96
C LEU A 230 60.79 31.91 -3.24
N SER A 231 59.67 32.57 -3.51
CA SER A 231 59.12 33.60 -2.64
C SER A 231 57.69 33.20 -2.33
N GLU A 232 57.53 32.49 -1.22
CA GLU A 232 56.36 32.67 -0.37
C GLU A 232 56.48 34.07 0.23
N ASP A 233 55.50 34.94 -0.02
CA ASP A 233 55.00 35.71 1.11
C ASP A 233 53.52 36.02 0.93
N ALA A 234 52.84 35.85 2.05
CA ALA A 234 51.45 36.11 2.25
C ALA A 234 51.26 37.56 2.67
N ALA A 235 50.22 38.24 2.17
CA ALA A 235 49.48 39.21 2.97
C ALA A 235 48.11 39.51 2.32
N THR A 236 47.03 39.00 2.90
CA THR A 236 46.11 39.68 3.85
C THR A 236 45.11 40.65 3.19
N VAL A 237 43.86 40.18 3.11
CA VAL A 237 42.60 40.84 3.55
C VAL A 237 42.28 42.25 3.04
N GLY A 238 41.15 42.33 2.34
CA GLY A 238 40.35 43.54 2.15
C GLY A 238 38.90 43.17 1.83
N THR A 239 38.12 42.98 2.88
CA THR A 239 36.65 42.84 2.94
C THR A 239 35.91 44.12 2.56
N VAL A 240 34.85 44.01 1.73
CA VAL A 240 33.55 44.76 1.64
C VAL A 240 33.07 44.68 0.18
N ASP A 241 31.81 44.57 -0.23
CA ASP A 241 30.48 44.47 0.38
C ASP A 241 29.53 44.07 -0.77
N ASP A 242 28.43 43.42 -0.43
CA ASP A 242 27.11 43.42 -1.10
C ASP A 242 26.98 43.75 -2.60
N THR A 243 26.57 42.75 -3.39
CA THR A 243 25.34 42.83 -4.21
C THR A 243 24.86 41.42 -4.59
N ASP A 244 23.70 41.06 -4.05
CA ASP A 244 22.80 40.04 -4.59
C ASP A 244 22.57 40.27 -6.08
N ASP A 245 22.86 39.27 -6.92
CA ASP A 245 22.26 39.16 -8.25
C ASP A 245 22.07 37.68 -8.59
N LEU A 246 20.89 37.19 -8.20
CA LEU A 246 20.30 35.96 -8.70
C LEU A 246 19.98 36.12 -10.19
N PRO A 247 20.30 35.14 -11.07
CA PRO A 247 19.74 35.15 -12.40
C PRO A 247 18.23 34.86 -12.34
N SER A 248 17.47 35.90 -12.67
CA SER A 248 16.04 35.94 -12.98
C SER A 248 15.61 34.76 -13.86
N VAL A 249 14.70 33.94 -13.33
CA VAL A 249 13.97 32.92 -14.09
C VAL A 249 12.89 33.63 -14.88
N GLY A 250 13.11 33.76 -16.19
CA GLY A 250 12.08 34.23 -17.12
C GLY A 250 10.88 33.29 -17.11
N GLU A 251 9.71 33.88 -16.86
CA GLU A 251 8.40 33.29 -17.12
C GLU A 251 8.33 32.79 -18.57
N ILE A 252 8.20 31.47 -18.70
CA ILE A 252 7.48 30.87 -19.83
C ILE A 252 6.20 30.30 -19.24
N ASN A 253 5.18 31.15 -19.26
CA ASN A 253 3.79 30.75 -19.20
C ASN A 253 3.48 29.94 -20.46
N ASP A 254 3.53 28.62 -20.37
CA ASP A 254 2.66 27.77 -21.15
C ASP A 254 1.64 27.18 -20.16
N GLU A 255 0.43 27.72 -20.26
CA GLU A 255 -0.77 27.24 -19.59
C GLU A 255 -0.98 25.75 -19.94
N ILE A 256 -0.50 24.86 -19.07
CA ILE A 256 -1.07 23.52 -18.99
C ILE A 256 -2.41 23.72 -18.28
N SER A 257 -3.47 23.84 -19.08
CA SER A 257 -4.84 23.67 -18.64
C SER A 257 -4.95 22.31 -17.95
N VAL A 258 -4.84 22.32 -16.63
CA VAL A 258 -5.11 21.15 -15.80
C VAL A 258 -6.64 21.04 -15.79
N ASP A 259 -7.17 20.24 -16.70
CA ASP A 259 -8.56 19.82 -16.63
C ASP A 259 -8.76 19.18 -15.24
N SER A 260 -9.46 19.90 -14.38
CA SER A 260 -9.75 19.56 -12.98
C SER A 260 -10.67 18.34 -12.82
N GLY A 261 -10.68 17.44 -13.81
CA GLY A 261 -11.62 16.34 -13.95
C GLY A 261 -11.23 15.02 -13.29
N ASN A 262 -10.01 14.88 -12.74
CA ASN A 262 -9.56 13.61 -12.14
C ASN A 262 -9.24 13.74 -10.65
N ILE A 263 -10.21 14.25 -9.88
CA ILE A 263 -10.33 13.87 -8.48
C ILE A 263 -11.01 12.51 -8.48
N SER A 264 -10.27 11.48 -8.08
CA SER A 264 -10.75 10.11 -7.89
C SER A 264 -12.02 10.11 -7.03
N GLN A 265 -13.19 10.14 -7.66
CA GLN A 265 -14.46 10.04 -6.96
C GLN A 265 -14.69 8.56 -6.59
N PRO A 266 -15.11 8.27 -5.34
CA PRO A 266 -15.50 6.93 -4.97
C PRO A 266 -16.67 6.47 -5.85
N ILE A 267 -16.61 5.21 -6.32
CA ILE A 267 -17.66 4.56 -7.11
C ILE A 267 -18.99 4.70 -6.38
N SER A 268 -20.01 5.26 -7.04
CA SER A 268 -21.30 5.50 -6.42
C SER A 268 -22.07 4.19 -6.21
N GLU A 269 -22.89 4.14 -5.16
CA GLU A 269 -23.71 2.96 -4.82
C GLU A 269 -24.64 2.54 -5.97
N THR A 270 -24.99 3.48 -6.84
CA THR A 270 -25.77 3.25 -8.07
C THR A 270 -24.99 2.46 -9.12
N GLN A 271 -23.67 2.64 -9.23
CA GLN A 271 -22.82 1.88 -10.14
C GLN A 271 -22.59 0.44 -9.66
N LEU A 272 -22.58 0.21 -8.35
CA LEU A 272 -22.47 -1.13 -7.76
C LEU A 272 -23.70 -2.01 -8.02
N ARG A 273 -24.90 -1.43 -8.11
CA ARG A 273 -26.15 -2.16 -8.38
C ARG A 273 -26.36 -2.58 -9.83
N MET A 274 -25.50 -2.18 -10.77
CA MET A 274 -25.58 -2.65 -12.16
C MET A 274 -24.81 -3.96 -12.39
N TYR A 275 -24.04 -4.43 -11.40
CA TYR A 275 -23.21 -5.63 -11.50
C TYR A 275 -23.66 -6.78 -10.58
N PHE A 276 -24.79 -6.62 -9.89
CA PHE A 276 -25.47 -7.65 -9.09
C PHE A 276 -26.95 -7.71 -9.49
#